data_AF-A0A2V6KNK3-F1
#
_entry.id   AF-A0A2V6KNK3-F1
#
_cell.length_a   1.000
_cell.length_b   1.000
_cell.length_c   1.000
_cell.angle_alpha   90.00
_cell.angle_beta   90.00
_cell.angle_gamma   90.00
#
_symmetry.space_group_name_H-M   'P 1'
#
loop_
_entity.id
_entity.type
_entity.pdbx_description
1 polymer ?
#
loop_
_entity_poly.entity_id
_entity_poly.type
_entity_poly.pdbx_seq_one_letter_code
_entity_poly.pdbx_strand_id
1 'polypeptide(L)'
;MQSILAKSMKDSVVRGRLLQLLYERRREGSIAFGHGEQAVPPPEGINRRDWLRAVAQLSEYRLIDWTPLEDQSGMGLLSGFAKISDFGVKVLEVGVASPISISIDESRRTTVLRQQQAPIAAITSQQQATTEALEKVITAINQADLSEKEKNAAKSLLRKLLGSKAAGNVLGAGAQSLAAKYFTG
;
A
#
# COMPACT_ATOMS: atom_id res chain seq x y z
N MET A 1 22.41 21.17 36.04
CA MET A 1 22.50 20.09 35.05
C MET A 1 21.11 19.82 34.50
N GLN A 2 20.76 20.41 33.34
CA GLN A 2 19.47 20.16 32.71
C GLN A 2 19.57 18.89 31.85
N SER A 3 18.70 17.93 32.16
CA SER A 3 18.50 16.70 31.39
C SER A 3 18.01 17.06 29.99
N ILE A 4 18.89 17.00 28.99
CA ILE A 4 18.49 17.01 27.57
C ILE A 4 18.04 15.58 27.24
N LEU A 5 16.86 15.21 27.72
CA LEU A 5 16.10 14.12 27.12
C LEU A 5 15.78 14.57 25.69
N ALA A 6 16.64 14.21 24.75
CA ALA A 6 16.38 14.37 23.33
C ALA A 6 14.97 13.81 23.07
N LYS A 7 14.03 14.69 22.74
CA LYS A 7 12.64 14.36 22.48
C LYS A 7 12.64 13.36 21.31
N SER A 8 12.54 12.07 21.63
CA SER A 8 12.50 11.02 20.61
C SER A 8 11.33 11.30 19.68
N MET A 9 11.61 11.32 18.37
CA MET A 9 10.59 11.58 17.38
C MET A 9 9.59 10.41 17.36
N LYS A 10 8.29 10.70 17.27
CA LYS A 10 7.26 9.64 17.24
C LYS A 10 7.44 8.75 16.01
N ASP A 11 7.24 7.44 16.16
CA ASP A 11 7.35 6.47 15.06
C ASP A 11 6.46 6.82 13.86
N SER A 12 5.26 7.38 14.09
CA SER A 12 4.35 7.80 13.02
C SER A 12 4.95 8.92 12.16
N VAL A 13 5.76 9.81 12.76
CA VAL A 13 6.46 10.88 12.07
C VAL A 13 7.66 10.31 11.30
N VAL A 14 8.37 9.33 11.87
CA VAL A 14 9.49 8.66 11.16
C VAL A 14 8.97 8.00 9.88
N ARG A 15 7.87 7.23 9.99
CA ARG A 15 7.21 6.59 8.84
C ARG A 15 6.72 7.62 7.81
N GLY A 16 6.13 8.72 8.27
CA GLY A 16 5.66 9.79 7.38
C GLY A 16 6.78 10.45 6.59
N ARG A 17 7.89 10.76 7.26
CA ARG A 17 9.09 11.32 6.61
C ARG A 17 9.71 10.34 5.61
N LEU A 18 9.76 9.04 5.94
CA LEU A 18 10.29 8.02 5.05
C LEU A 18 9.42 7.87 3.80
N LEU A 19 8.11 7.78 3.98
CA LEU A 19 7.17 7.65 2.88
C LEU A 19 7.21 8.88 1.96
N GLN A 20 7.28 10.08 2.54
CA GLN A 20 7.43 11.34 1.80
C GLN A 20 8.73 11.39 0.99
N LEU A 21 9.86 10.98 1.58
CA LEU A 21 11.14 10.90 0.88
C LEU A 21 11.07 9.98 -0.35
N LEU A 22 10.49 8.79 -0.20
CA LEU A 22 10.35 7.85 -1.31
C LEU A 22 9.38 8.35 -2.39
N TYR A 23 8.37 9.12 -2.01
CA TYR A 23 7.47 9.79 -2.95
C TYR A 23 8.18 10.88 -3.76
N GLU A 24 8.98 11.72 -3.10
CA GLU A 24 9.76 12.76 -3.75
C GLU A 24 10.78 12.17 -4.75
N ARG A 25 11.41 11.05 -4.37
CA ARG A 25 12.40 10.33 -5.20
C ARG A 25 11.80 9.24 -6.09
N ARG A 26 10.47 9.16 -6.26
CA ARG A 26 9.80 8.07 -6.99
C ARG A 26 10.25 7.91 -8.45
N ARG A 27 10.78 8.96 -9.07
CA ARG A 27 11.31 8.93 -10.45
C ARG A 27 12.69 8.29 -10.55
N GLU A 28 13.40 8.13 -9.43
CA GLU A 28 14.74 7.54 -9.38
C GLU A 28 14.70 6.01 -9.30
N GLY A 29 13.51 5.43 -9.11
CA GLY A 29 13.34 3.99 -8.91
C GLY A 29 13.64 3.58 -7.47
N SER A 30 14.25 2.40 -7.30
CA SER A 30 14.57 1.87 -5.96
C SER A 30 15.85 2.50 -5.42
N ILE A 31 15.78 3.04 -4.20
CA ILE A 31 16.92 3.69 -3.53
C ILE A 31 17.41 2.87 -2.34
N ALA A 32 18.70 2.93 -2.05
CA ALA A 32 19.33 2.09 -1.04
C ALA A 32 19.06 2.56 0.40
N PHE A 33 18.87 1.60 1.30
CA PHE A 33 18.81 1.76 2.76
C PHE A 33 19.73 0.71 3.41
N GLY A 34 20.18 1.00 4.63
CA GLY A 34 21.04 0.09 5.40
C GLY A 34 22.38 0.72 5.75
N HIS A 35 23.46 -0.05 5.61
CA HIS A 35 24.81 0.33 6.03
C HIS A 35 25.79 0.61 4.87
N GLY A 36 25.37 0.43 3.62
CA GLY A 36 26.22 0.70 2.45
C GLY A 36 26.50 2.20 2.24
N GLU A 37 27.59 2.54 1.55
CA GLU A 37 27.99 3.93 1.28
C GLU A 37 26.92 4.74 0.53
N GLN A 38 26.13 4.08 -0.32
CA GLN A 38 25.04 4.71 -1.08
C GLN A 38 23.70 4.72 -0.33
N ALA A 39 23.64 4.18 0.90
CA ALA A 39 22.41 4.11 1.66
C ALA A 39 21.96 5.51 2.11
N VAL A 40 20.66 5.79 1.95
CA VAL A 40 20.11 7.08 2.36
C VAL A 40 20.19 7.21 3.89
N PRO A 41 20.93 8.23 4.40
CA PRO A 41 21.10 8.41 5.83
C PRO A 41 19.78 8.86 6.47
N PRO A 42 19.57 8.55 7.76
CA PRO A 42 18.42 9.08 8.47
C PRO A 42 18.51 10.61 8.56
N PRO A 43 17.40 11.35 8.37
CA PRO A 43 17.33 12.77 8.64
C PRO A 43 17.71 13.14 10.08
N GLU A 44 18.11 14.40 10.30
CA GLU A 44 18.44 14.91 11.62
C GLU A 44 17.31 14.65 12.64
N GLY A 45 17.69 14.22 13.84
CA GLY A 45 16.77 13.86 14.92
C GLY A 45 16.15 12.45 14.81
N ILE A 46 16.53 11.66 13.80
CA ILE A 46 16.12 10.26 13.64
C ILE A 46 17.36 9.37 13.76
N ASN A 47 17.33 8.37 14.63
CA ASN A 47 18.42 7.40 14.69
C ASN A 47 18.26 6.33 13.58
N ARG A 48 19.38 5.70 13.19
CA ARG A 48 19.42 4.70 12.12
C ARG A 48 18.48 3.51 12.38
N ARG A 49 18.38 3.06 13.64
CA ARG A 49 17.52 1.92 13.99
C ARG A 49 16.05 2.21 13.71
N ASP A 50 15.57 3.37 14.14
CA ASP A 50 14.16 3.75 13.96
C ASP A 50 13.86 4.03 12.48
N TRP A 51 14.84 4.56 11.74
CA TRP A 51 14.76 4.73 10.29
C TRP A 51 14.59 3.39 9.56
N LEU A 52 15.46 2.41 9.84
CA LEU A 52 15.37 1.08 9.23
C LEU A 52 14.12 0.32 9.70
N ARG A 53 13.71 0.50 10.97
CA ARG A 53 12.45 -0.05 11.47
C ARG A 53 11.24 0.50 10.71
N ALA A 54 11.25 1.78 10.34
CA ALA A 54 10.21 2.38 9.53
C ALA A 54 10.16 1.77 8.11
N VAL A 55 11.30 1.42 7.51
CA VAL A 55 11.35 0.67 6.24
C VAL A 55 10.62 -0.67 6.40
N ALA A 56 10.96 -1.46 7.42
CA ALA A 56 10.35 -2.75 7.67
C ALA A 56 8.82 -2.64 7.84
N GLN A 57 8.37 -1.69 8.66
CA GLN A 57 6.94 -1.44 8.89
C GLN A 57 6.22 -0.99 7.61
N LEU A 58 6.76 -0.02 6.87
CA LEU A 58 6.11 0.45 5.65
C LEU A 58 6.01 -0.67 4.59
N SER A 59 7.00 -1.57 4.54
CA SER A 59 7.00 -2.74 3.65
C SER A 59 5.96 -3.79 4.07
N GLU A 60 5.85 -4.08 5.38
CA GLU A 60 4.85 -4.98 5.95
C GLU A 60 3.43 -4.58 5.55
N TYR A 61 3.16 -3.28 5.54
CA TYR A 61 1.86 -2.72 5.18
C TYR A 61 1.77 -2.25 3.72
N ARG A 62 2.72 -2.67 2.86
CA ARG A 62 2.72 -2.45 1.40
C ARG A 62 2.68 -0.99 0.97
N LEU A 63 3.15 -0.09 1.81
CA LEU A 63 3.30 1.33 1.46
C LEU A 63 4.58 1.55 0.65
N ILE A 64 5.52 0.61 0.73
CA ILE A 64 6.74 0.56 -0.07
C ILE A 64 6.96 -0.86 -0.57
N ASP A 65 7.67 -0.98 -1.68
CA ASP A 65 8.26 -2.24 -2.13
C ASP A 65 9.69 -2.31 -1.60
N TRP A 66 10.04 -3.42 -0.94
CA TRP A 66 11.34 -3.65 -0.33
C TRP A 66 12.03 -4.85 -0.97
N THR A 67 13.25 -4.66 -1.44
CA THR A 67 14.14 -5.71 -1.91
C THR A 67 15.33 -5.81 -0.97
N PRO A 68 15.42 -6.85 -0.11
CA PRO A 68 16.57 -7.00 0.78
C PRO A 68 17.86 -7.20 -0.03
N LEU A 69 18.96 -6.66 0.47
CA LEU A 69 20.30 -6.97 -0.02
C LEU A 69 20.84 -8.11 0.83
N GLU A 70 21.08 -9.26 0.22
CA GLU A 70 21.76 -10.37 0.88
C GLU A 70 23.24 -10.00 1.01
N ASP A 71 23.69 -9.75 2.24
CA ASP A 71 25.12 -9.82 2.52
C ASP A 71 25.51 -11.28 2.77
N GLN A 72 26.74 -11.64 2.41
CA GLN A 72 27.31 -12.97 2.67
C GLN A 72 27.55 -13.22 4.17
N SER A 73 27.21 -12.26 5.04
CA SER A 73 27.40 -12.34 6.49
C SER A 73 26.18 -12.91 7.22
N GLY A 74 25.05 -13.11 6.53
CA GLY A 74 23.83 -13.66 7.10
C GLY A 74 23.22 -12.76 8.19
N MET A 75 23.69 -11.51 8.31
CA MET A 75 23.36 -10.63 9.43
C MET A 75 22.13 -9.75 9.19
N GLY A 76 21.40 -9.92 8.08
CA GLY A 76 19.96 -9.61 7.96
C GLY A 76 19.47 -8.27 8.53
N LEU A 77 20.32 -7.27 8.65
CA LEU A 77 20.04 -6.03 9.37
C LEU A 77 19.61 -4.98 8.34
N LEU A 78 18.40 -5.17 7.83
CA LEU A 78 17.57 -4.20 7.08
C LEU A 78 18.34 -3.38 6.02
N SER A 79 19.27 -4.01 5.30
CA SER A 79 19.93 -3.39 4.14
C SER A 79 19.25 -3.87 2.87
N GLY A 80 19.10 -2.99 1.88
CA GLY A 80 18.29 -3.27 0.71
C GLY A 80 17.84 -2.02 -0.02
N PHE A 81 16.99 -2.21 -1.01
CA PHE A 81 16.45 -1.14 -1.83
C PHE A 81 14.95 -0.99 -1.59
N ALA A 82 14.50 0.25 -1.46
CA ALA A 82 13.09 0.57 -1.32
C ALA A 82 12.63 1.52 -2.44
N LYS A 83 11.38 1.34 -2.88
CA LYS A 83 10.65 2.34 -3.66
C LYS A 83 9.24 2.49 -3.09
N ILE A 84 8.62 3.64 -3.29
CA ILE A 84 7.21 3.81 -2.90
C ILE A 84 6.33 2.90 -3.77
N SER A 85 5.32 2.28 -3.17
CA SER A 85 4.32 1.49 -3.90
C SER A 85 3.18 2.38 -4.38
N ASP A 86 2.34 1.88 -5.29
CA ASP A 86 1.12 2.58 -5.71
C ASP A 86 0.18 2.87 -4.53
N PHE A 87 0.16 2.00 -3.53
CA PHE A 87 -0.63 2.22 -2.32
C PHE A 87 -0.04 3.35 -1.47
N GLY A 88 1.28 3.40 -1.30
CA GLY A 88 1.96 4.51 -0.63
C GLY A 88 1.73 5.85 -1.32
N VAL A 89 1.75 5.87 -2.66
CA VAL A 89 1.42 7.06 -3.46
C VAL A 89 -0.01 7.52 -3.18
N LYS A 90 -0.99 6.61 -3.20
CA LYS A 90 -2.40 6.93 -2.90
C LYS A 90 -2.61 7.46 -1.48
N VAL A 91 -1.87 6.95 -0.49
CA VAL A 91 -1.91 7.46 0.89
C VAL A 91 -1.46 8.93 0.96
N LEU A 92 -0.46 9.32 0.15
CA LEU A 92 0.05 10.70 0.13
C LEU A 92 -0.80 11.65 -0.73
N GLU A 93 -1.16 11.25 -1.94
CA GLU A 93 -1.82 12.12 -2.93
C GLU A 93 -3.34 12.21 -2.73
N VAL A 94 -3.98 11.07 -2.43
CA VAL A 94 -5.44 10.94 -2.40
C VAL A 94 -5.97 10.92 -0.96
N GLY A 95 -5.08 10.84 0.04
CA GLY A 95 -5.45 10.81 1.44
C GLY A 95 -6.14 9.51 1.86
N VAL A 96 -5.89 8.41 1.14
CA VAL A 96 -6.37 7.07 1.53
C VAL A 96 -5.85 6.74 2.93
N ALA A 97 -6.72 6.19 3.79
CA ALA A 97 -6.33 5.82 5.14
C ALA A 97 -5.18 4.81 5.14
N SER A 98 -4.10 5.14 5.86
CA SER A 98 -2.98 4.22 6.04
C SER A 98 -3.35 3.14 7.06
N PRO A 99 -3.00 1.86 6.83
CA PRO A 99 -3.24 0.77 7.79
C PRO A 99 -2.43 0.91 9.09
N ILE A 100 -1.43 1.80 9.09
CA ILE A 100 -0.64 2.15 10.26
C ILE A 100 -0.64 3.65 10.47
N SER A 101 -0.44 4.08 11.71
CA SER A 101 -0.37 5.51 12.01
C SER A 101 0.82 6.16 11.29
N ILE A 102 0.54 7.16 10.46
CA ILE A 102 1.54 7.96 9.76
C ILE A 102 1.20 9.42 9.98
N SER A 103 2.20 10.22 10.31
CA SER A 103 2.08 11.66 10.46
C SER A 103 2.81 12.33 9.31
N ILE A 104 2.05 12.85 8.35
CA ILE A 104 2.56 13.64 7.24
C ILE A 104 2.34 15.11 7.59
N ASP A 105 3.36 15.93 7.33
CA ASP A 105 3.23 17.37 7.42
C ASP A 105 2.33 17.86 6.28
N GLU A 106 1.08 18.22 6.60
CA GLU A 106 0.08 18.71 5.65
C GLU A 106 0.58 19.92 4.83
N SER A 107 1.50 20.72 5.39
CA SER A 107 2.11 21.83 4.66
C SER A 107 2.99 21.39 3.48
N ARG A 108 3.41 20.11 3.45
CA ARG A 108 4.15 19.50 2.33
C ARG A 108 3.26 18.75 1.34
N ARG A 109 1.98 18.54 1.67
CA ARG A 109 0.97 17.97 0.75
C ARG A 109 0.65 18.95 -0.40
N THR A 110 0.90 20.25 -0.20
CA THR A 110 0.46 21.33 -1.09
C THR A 110 1.43 21.68 -2.23
N THR A 111 2.69 21.24 -2.20
CA THR A 111 3.66 21.61 -3.25
C THR A 111 3.51 20.78 -4.55
N VAL A 112 2.87 19.60 -4.49
CA VAL A 112 2.69 18.70 -5.65
C VAL A 112 1.24 18.64 -6.14
N LEU A 113 0.29 19.25 -5.42
CA LEU A 113 -1.13 19.28 -5.78
C LEU A 113 -1.39 20.02 -7.12
N ARG A 114 -0.46 20.83 -7.62
CA ARG A 114 -0.72 21.74 -8.75
C ARG A 114 -0.53 21.15 -10.15
N GLN A 115 -0.04 19.92 -10.32
CA GLN A 115 0.21 19.40 -11.69
C GLN A 115 -0.50 18.13 -12.13
N GLN A 116 -1.15 17.35 -11.27
CA GLN A 116 -1.95 16.20 -11.73
C GLN A 116 -3.18 15.97 -10.84
N GLN A 117 -4.05 16.96 -10.78
CA GLN A 117 -5.40 16.77 -10.28
C GLN A 117 -6.28 16.31 -11.45
N ALA A 118 -6.32 14.99 -11.68
CA ALA A 118 -7.48 14.36 -12.28
C ALA A 118 -8.43 13.93 -11.14
N PRO A 119 -9.75 14.15 -11.23
CA PRO A 119 -10.62 14.12 -10.06
C PRO A 119 -10.80 12.70 -9.50
N ILE A 120 -11.06 12.64 -8.19
CA ILE A 120 -11.47 11.48 -7.37
C ILE A 120 -12.53 10.58 -8.05
N ALA A 121 -13.30 11.12 -8.99
CA ALA A 121 -14.21 10.39 -9.86
C ALA A 121 -13.56 9.20 -10.61
N ALA A 122 -12.28 9.27 -10.98
CA ALA A 122 -11.61 8.25 -11.78
C ALA A 122 -11.28 6.95 -11.02
N ILE A 123 -11.02 7.04 -9.70
CA ILE A 123 -10.68 5.87 -8.88
C ILE A 123 -11.96 5.12 -8.46
N THR A 124 -13.01 5.87 -8.09
CA THR A 124 -14.34 5.31 -7.92
C THR A 124 -14.86 4.73 -9.22
N SER A 125 -14.65 5.39 -10.38
CA SER A 125 -15.11 4.85 -11.66
C SER A 125 -14.39 3.56 -12.06
N GLN A 126 -13.08 3.42 -11.76
CA GLN A 126 -12.35 2.19 -12.10
C GLN A 126 -12.73 1.01 -11.19
N GLN A 127 -12.86 1.23 -9.87
CA GLN A 127 -13.31 0.19 -8.94
C GLN A 127 -14.77 -0.22 -9.23
N GLN A 128 -15.61 0.76 -9.56
CA GLN A 128 -16.99 0.53 -9.96
C GLN A 128 -17.06 -0.21 -11.30
N ALA A 129 -16.28 0.18 -12.31
CA ALA A 129 -16.20 -0.53 -13.58
C ALA A 129 -15.69 -1.97 -13.42
N THR A 130 -14.72 -2.19 -12.52
CA THR A 130 -14.20 -3.54 -12.24
C THR A 130 -15.24 -4.40 -11.50
N THR A 131 -15.99 -3.79 -10.59
CA THR A 131 -17.09 -4.43 -9.85
C THR A 131 -18.25 -4.78 -10.80
N GLU A 132 -18.65 -3.85 -11.68
CA GLU A 132 -19.66 -4.07 -12.71
C GLU A 132 -19.23 -5.15 -13.72
N ALA A 133 -17.97 -5.16 -14.13
CA ALA A 133 -17.44 -6.20 -15.01
C ALA A 133 -17.51 -7.59 -14.34
N LEU A 134 -17.14 -7.67 -13.05
CA LEU A 134 -17.23 -8.92 -12.30
C LEU A 134 -18.68 -9.37 -12.09
N GLU A 135 -19.60 -8.44 -11.86
CA GLU A 135 -21.04 -8.73 -11.77
C GLU A 135 -21.60 -9.31 -13.07
N LYS A 136 -21.17 -8.78 -14.22
CA LYS A 136 -21.53 -9.33 -15.54
C LYS A 136 -21.02 -10.76 -15.71
N VAL A 137 -19.80 -11.06 -15.27
CA VAL A 137 -19.25 -12.43 -15.28
C VAL A 137 -20.10 -13.37 -14.42
N ILE A 138 -20.44 -12.97 -13.19
CA ILE A 138 -21.29 -13.77 -12.29
C ILE A 138 -22.67 -14.02 -12.94
N THR A 139 -23.26 -13.00 -13.56
CA THR A 139 -24.56 -13.12 -14.24
C THR A 139 -24.49 -14.02 -15.46
N ALA A 140 -23.45 -13.92 -16.28
CA ALA A 140 -23.23 -14.78 -17.44
C ALA A 140 -23.08 -16.25 -17.03
N ILE A 141 -22.37 -16.54 -15.93
CA ILE A 141 -22.25 -17.90 -15.40
C ILE A 141 -23.61 -18.45 -14.93
N ASN A 142 -24.46 -17.63 -14.32
CA ASN A 142 -25.80 -18.03 -13.92
C ASN A 142 -26.69 -18.40 -15.14
N GLN A 143 -26.57 -17.62 -16.22
CA GLN A 143 -27.37 -17.75 -17.43
C GLN A 143 -26.80 -18.77 -18.44
N ALA A 144 -25.55 -19.18 -18.28
CA ALA A 144 -24.92 -20.14 -19.18
C ALA A 144 -25.67 -21.47 -19.20
N ASP A 145 -25.73 -22.10 -20.38
CA ASP A 145 -26.31 -23.44 -20.56
C ASP A 145 -25.29 -24.51 -20.12
N LEU A 146 -25.09 -24.60 -18.81
CA LEU A 146 -24.17 -25.52 -18.13
C LEU A 146 -24.93 -26.32 -17.07
N SER A 147 -24.36 -27.48 -16.70
CA SER A 147 -24.93 -28.26 -15.61
C SER A 147 -24.85 -27.49 -14.27
N GLU A 148 -25.80 -27.75 -13.37
CA GLU A 148 -25.79 -27.14 -12.03
C GLU A 148 -24.50 -27.42 -11.26
N LYS A 149 -23.87 -28.58 -11.49
CA LYS A 149 -22.60 -28.95 -10.88
C LYS A 149 -21.47 -28.01 -11.34
N GLU A 150 -21.39 -27.69 -12.62
CA GLU A 150 -20.39 -26.79 -13.19
C GLU A 150 -20.63 -25.34 -12.74
N LYS A 151 -21.89 -24.89 -12.73
CA LYS A 151 -22.26 -23.58 -12.20
C LYS A 151 -21.85 -23.44 -10.74
N ASN A 152 -22.11 -24.45 -9.90
CA ASN A 152 -21.75 -24.43 -8.49
C ASN A 152 -20.23 -24.45 -8.25
N ALA A 153 -19.46 -25.17 -9.08
CA ALA A 153 -18.01 -25.14 -9.02
C ALA A 153 -17.44 -23.75 -9.34
N ALA A 154 -17.93 -23.11 -10.40
CA ALA A 154 -17.53 -21.75 -10.78
C ALA A 154 -17.90 -20.72 -9.69
N LYS A 155 -19.12 -20.82 -9.14
CA LYS A 155 -19.60 -20.00 -8.02
C LYS A 155 -18.72 -20.14 -6.77
N SER A 156 -18.28 -21.35 -6.45
CA SER A 156 -17.40 -21.60 -5.30
C SER A 156 -16.04 -20.90 -5.45
N LEU A 157 -15.46 -20.92 -6.65
CA LEU A 157 -14.22 -20.19 -6.94
C LEU A 157 -14.42 -18.68 -6.84
N LEU A 158 -15.52 -18.15 -7.38
CA LEU A 158 -15.85 -16.73 -7.28
C LEU A 158 -16.08 -16.28 -5.85
N ARG A 159 -16.76 -17.09 -5.03
CA ARG A 159 -16.93 -16.82 -3.59
C ARG A 159 -15.58 -16.76 -2.87
N LYS A 160 -14.66 -17.69 -3.16
CA LYS A 160 -13.30 -17.66 -2.60
C LYS A 160 -12.51 -16.44 -3.06
N LEU A 161 -12.64 -16.06 -4.33
CA LEU A 161 -12.01 -14.85 -4.88
C LEU A 161 -12.52 -13.60 -4.16
N LEU A 162 -13.84 -13.42 -4.05
CA LEU A 162 -14.48 -12.27 -3.40
C LEU A 162 -14.18 -12.19 -1.89
N GLY A 163 -14.02 -13.34 -1.23
CA GLY A 163 -13.60 -13.41 0.17
C GLY A 163 -12.09 -13.21 0.40
N SER A 164 -11.29 -13.08 -0.67
CA SER A 164 -9.85 -12.90 -0.55
C SER A 164 -9.47 -11.47 -0.22
N LYS A 165 -8.31 -11.30 0.43
CA LYS A 165 -7.69 -9.99 0.68
C LYS A 165 -7.42 -9.22 -0.62
N ALA A 166 -7.15 -9.92 -1.73
CA ALA A 166 -6.93 -9.31 -3.03
C ALA A 166 -8.21 -8.63 -3.58
N ALA A 167 -9.36 -9.29 -3.45
CA ALA A 167 -10.64 -8.72 -3.88
C ALA A 167 -11.03 -7.48 -3.05
N GLY A 168 -10.79 -7.49 -1.74
CA GLY A 168 -10.99 -6.30 -0.90
C GLY A 168 -10.14 -5.09 -1.34
N ASN A 169 -8.91 -5.33 -1.82
CA ASN A 169 -8.02 -4.27 -2.30
C ASN A 169 -8.40 -3.73 -3.69
N VAL A 170 -8.88 -4.59 -4.59
CA VAL A 170 -9.21 -4.22 -5.98
C VAL A 170 -10.63 -3.65 -6.10
N LEU A 171 -11.60 -4.26 -5.40
CA LEU A 171 -13.03 -3.95 -5.53
C LEU A 171 -13.57 -3.10 -4.37
N GLY A 172 -12.80 -2.94 -3.29
CA GLY A 172 -13.27 -2.23 -2.09
C GLY A 172 -14.56 -2.85 -1.53
N ALA A 173 -15.54 -2.00 -1.21
CA ALA A 173 -16.86 -2.43 -0.74
C ALA A 173 -17.66 -3.25 -1.78
N GLY A 174 -17.29 -3.19 -3.07
CA GLY A 174 -17.89 -3.97 -4.14
C GLY A 174 -17.71 -5.48 -3.97
N ALA A 175 -16.58 -5.91 -3.39
CA ALA A 175 -16.35 -7.34 -3.11
C ALA A 175 -17.40 -7.91 -2.15
N GLN A 176 -17.65 -7.20 -1.04
CA GLN A 176 -18.65 -7.61 -0.05
C GLN A 176 -20.08 -7.50 -0.60
N SER A 177 -20.36 -6.46 -1.39
CA SER A 177 -21.68 -6.26 -2.01
C SER A 177 -22.03 -7.38 -2.98
N LEU A 178 -21.09 -7.79 -3.84
CA LEU A 178 -21.28 -8.94 -4.74
C LEU A 178 -21.36 -10.26 -3.98
N ALA A 179 -20.54 -10.42 -2.93
CA ALA A 179 -20.59 -11.61 -2.07
C ALA A 179 -21.97 -11.80 -1.43
N ALA A 180 -22.54 -10.72 -0.88
CA ALA A 180 -23.89 -10.71 -0.32
C ALA A 180 -24.96 -10.95 -1.40
N LYS A 181 -24.88 -10.24 -2.52
CA LYS A 181 -25.92 -10.31 -3.56
C LYS A 181 -26.07 -11.71 -4.17
N TYR A 182 -24.98 -12.46 -4.33
CA TYR A 182 -24.98 -13.71 -5.09
C TYR A 182 -24.63 -14.98 -4.29
N PHE A 183 -24.07 -14.84 -3.07
CA PHE A 183 -23.52 -15.98 -2.34
C PHE A 183 -23.90 -16.05 -0.85
N THR A 184 -24.66 -15.08 -0.31
CA THR A 184 -25.33 -15.28 0.98
C THR A 184 -26.66 -15.98 0.76
N GLY A 185 -26.59 -17.30 0.89
CA GLY A 185 -27.66 -18.28 1.04
C GLY A 185 -27.10 -19.41 1.88
#